data_AF-R9LEX5-F1
#
_entry.id   AF-R9LEX5-F1
#
_cell.length_a   1.000
_cell.length_b   1.000
_cell.length_c   1.000
_cell.angle_alpha   90.00
_cell.angle_beta   90.00
_cell.angle_gamma   90.00
#
_symmetry.space_group_name_H-M   'P 1'
#
loop_
_entity.id
_entity.type
_entity.pdbx_description
1 polymer ?
#
loop_
_entity_poly.entity_id
_entity_poly.type
_entity_poly.pdbx_seq_one_letter_code
_entity_poly.pdbx_strand_id
1 'polypeptide(L)'
;MEQHKDHTDCGIPKYDSRDLVIREDIMKKAKELAELIGTSEEVQQFQKAEKLIQKHERVQTLISAIKKKQKEIVAFETFQNQAMVQKIEREIEELQDELDQIPLVTEFQQSQSDINYLLQLVVSVIRDTVASKVNVESGSEPAVSSGYGE
;
A
#
# COMPACT_ATOMS: atom_id res chain seq x y z
N MET A 1 39.23 -9.84 5.38
CA MET A 1 38.58 -8.51 5.36
C MET A 1 37.68 -8.46 6.59
N GLU A 2 38.21 -7.89 7.67
CA GLU A 2 37.54 -7.73 8.95
C GLU A 2 36.34 -6.77 8.81
N GLN A 3 35.16 -7.23 9.24
CA GLN A 3 33.99 -6.38 9.40
C GLN A 3 34.15 -5.59 10.70
N HIS A 4 34.35 -4.28 10.57
CA HIS A 4 34.33 -3.33 11.68
C HIS A 4 32.91 -3.25 12.25
N LYS A 5 32.67 -3.94 13.37
CA LYS A 5 31.46 -3.76 14.19
C LYS A 5 31.69 -2.61 15.17
N ASP A 6 31.22 -1.42 14.81
CA ASP A 6 31.16 -0.30 15.76
C ASP A 6 30.13 -0.63 16.85
N HIS A 7 30.63 -0.93 18.05
CA HIS A 7 29.84 -1.09 19.25
C HIS A 7 29.34 0.27 19.72
N THR A 8 28.04 0.37 20.02
CA THR A 8 27.57 1.42 20.94
C THR A 8 27.69 0.94 22.37
N ASP A 9 27.75 1.90 23.29
CA ASP A 9 27.81 1.74 24.76
C ASP A 9 26.64 0.91 25.38
N CYS A 10 25.73 0.38 24.55
CA CYS A 10 24.61 -0.48 24.93
C CYS A 10 24.72 -1.92 24.34
N GLY A 11 25.81 -2.28 23.66
CA GLY A 11 26.02 -3.64 23.13
C GLY A 11 25.11 -4.03 21.94
N ILE A 12 24.27 -3.12 21.46
CA ILE A 12 23.42 -3.34 20.28
C ILE A 12 24.24 -3.04 19.02
N PRO A 13 24.40 -4.02 18.10
CA PRO A 13 25.10 -3.79 16.85
C PRO A 13 24.33 -2.79 15.99
N LYS A 14 25.03 -1.76 15.50
CA LYS A 14 24.49 -0.84 14.50
C LYS A 14 24.67 -1.44 13.11
N TYR A 15 23.57 -1.53 12.36
CA TYR A 15 23.60 -1.82 10.94
C TYR A 15 23.42 -0.49 10.18
N ASP A 16 24.27 -0.20 9.20
CA ASP A 16 24.03 0.91 8.26
C ASP A 16 22.71 0.64 7.52
N SER A 17 21.92 1.66 7.21
CA SER A 17 20.69 1.49 6.41
C SER A 17 20.96 0.88 5.02
N ARG A 18 22.21 0.87 4.57
CA ARG A 18 22.72 0.18 3.38
C ARG A 18 23.21 -1.25 3.67
N ASP A 19 23.50 -1.61 4.91
CA ASP A 19 23.72 -3.02 5.34
C ASP A 19 22.41 -3.69 5.77
N LEU A 20 21.35 -2.90 5.99
CA LEU A 20 19.95 -3.30 5.86
C LEU A 20 19.56 -3.63 4.41
N VAL A 21 20.52 -3.68 3.46
CA VAL A 21 20.36 -4.35 2.15
C VAL A 21 19.99 -5.79 2.44
N ILE A 22 18.68 -5.95 2.65
CA ILE A 22 17.85 -6.94 2.04
C ILE A 22 18.57 -8.27 2.10
N ARG A 23 18.45 -8.96 3.24
CA ARG A 23 18.82 -10.37 3.26
C ARG A 23 18.12 -10.99 2.05
N GLU A 24 18.91 -11.48 1.10
CA GLU A 24 18.40 -11.85 -0.24
C GLU A 24 17.30 -12.90 -0.13
N ASP A 25 17.35 -13.71 0.93
CA ASP A 25 16.34 -14.68 1.33
C ASP A 25 14.97 -14.03 1.66
N ILE A 26 14.94 -12.96 2.48
CA ILE A 26 13.72 -12.21 2.81
C ILE A 26 13.12 -11.64 1.54
N MET A 27 13.95 -11.05 0.67
CA MET A 27 13.50 -10.45 -0.57
C MET A 27 12.98 -11.46 -1.57
N LYS A 28 13.66 -12.60 -1.67
CA LYS A 28 13.22 -13.72 -2.49
C LYS A 28 11.87 -14.23 -2.00
N LYS A 29 11.69 -14.41 -0.69
CA LYS A 29 10.42 -14.82 -0.09
C LYS A 29 9.32 -13.78 -0.29
N ALA A 30 9.63 -12.50 -0.21
CA ALA A 30 8.68 -11.43 -0.51
C ALA A 30 8.23 -11.45 -1.99
N LYS A 31 9.15 -11.73 -2.93
CA LYS A 31 8.82 -11.91 -4.36
C LYS A 31 7.96 -13.15 -4.59
N GLU A 32 8.32 -14.28 -3.99
CA GLU A 32 7.50 -15.52 -4.06
C GLU A 32 6.09 -15.27 -3.52
N LEU A 33 5.95 -14.54 -2.41
CA LEU A 33 4.66 -14.15 -1.86
C LEU A 33 3.90 -13.21 -2.80
N ALA A 34 4.56 -12.23 -3.41
CA ALA A 34 3.95 -11.35 -4.38
C ALA A 34 3.45 -12.09 -5.63
N GLU A 35 4.19 -13.10 -6.10
CA GLU A 35 3.75 -13.97 -7.20
C GLU A 35 2.49 -14.76 -6.81
N LEU A 36 2.43 -15.30 -5.59
CA LEU A 36 1.24 -15.98 -5.08
C LEU A 36 0.03 -15.05 -4.94
N ILE A 37 0.23 -13.83 -4.44
CA ILE A 37 -0.83 -12.81 -4.40
C ILE A 37 -1.28 -12.50 -5.84
N GLY A 38 -0.35 -12.45 -6.79
CA GLY A 38 -0.64 -12.22 -8.20
C GLY A 38 -1.55 -13.28 -8.85
N THR A 39 -1.64 -14.49 -8.29
CA THR A 39 -2.54 -15.55 -8.77
C THR A 39 -3.90 -15.57 -8.07
N SER A 40 -4.09 -14.73 -7.04
CA SER A 40 -5.36 -14.62 -6.29
C SER A 40 -6.54 -14.20 -7.17
N GLU A 41 -7.74 -14.54 -6.72
CA GLU A 41 -8.98 -14.21 -7.44
C GLU A 41 -9.17 -12.68 -7.51
N GLU A 42 -8.86 -11.97 -6.43
CA GLU A 42 -8.94 -10.51 -6.32
C GLU A 42 -8.09 -9.83 -7.39
N VAL A 43 -6.86 -10.32 -7.60
CA VAL A 43 -5.97 -9.79 -8.66
C VAL A 43 -6.51 -10.10 -10.05
N GLN A 44 -7.07 -11.30 -10.28
CA GLN A 44 -7.67 -11.65 -11.57
C GLN A 44 -8.91 -10.81 -11.87
N GLN A 45 -9.78 -10.57 -10.88
CA GLN A 45 -10.97 -9.73 -11.00
C GLN A 45 -10.59 -8.28 -11.33
N PHE A 46 -9.61 -7.72 -10.62
CA PHE A 46 -9.07 -6.38 -10.94
C PHE A 46 -8.52 -6.29 -12.36
N GLN A 47 -7.69 -7.24 -12.79
CA GLN A 47 -7.15 -7.25 -14.15
C GLN A 47 -8.25 -7.33 -15.22
N LYS A 48 -9.34 -8.05 -14.93
CA LYS A 48 -10.50 -8.14 -15.82
C LYS A 48 -11.24 -6.80 -15.89
N ALA A 49 -11.55 -6.20 -14.74
CA ALA A 49 -12.21 -4.90 -14.66
C ALA A 49 -11.36 -3.81 -15.34
N GLU A 50 -10.04 -3.82 -15.12
CA GLU A 50 -9.09 -2.92 -15.78
C GLU A 50 -9.16 -3.01 -17.31
N LYS A 51 -9.13 -4.23 -17.86
CA LYS A 51 -9.23 -4.44 -19.31
C LYS A 51 -10.55 -3.97 -19.89
N LEU A 52 -11.64 -4.10 -19.15
CA LEU A 52 -12.95 -3.61 -19.56
C LEU A 52 -12.98 -2.07 -19.54
N ILE A 53 -12.48 -1.45 -18.47
CA ILE A 53 -12.35 0.01 -18.33
C ILE A 53 -11.51 0.60 -19.48
N GLN A 54 -10.38 -0.03 -19.82
CA GLN A 54 -9.51 0.41 -20.91
C GLN A 54 -10.21 0.41 -22.27
N LYS A 55 -11.15 -0.50 -22.49
CA LYS A 55 -11.91 -0.62 -23.74
C LYS A 55 -13.21 0.20 -23.74
N HIS A 56 -13.62 0.73 -22.59
CA HIS A 56 -14.89 1.43 -22.46
C HIS A 56 -14.75 2.90 -22.91
N GLU A 57 -15.28 3.23 -24.09
CA GLU A 57 -15.11 4.55 -24.72
C GLU A 57 -15.57 5.71 -23.83
N ARG A 58 -16.80 5.67 -23.28
CA ARG A 58 -17.33 6.72 -22.39
C ARG A 58 -16.40 7.00 -21.21
N VAL A 59 -15.97 5.95 -20.51
CA VAL A 59 -15.06 6.03 -19.36
C VAL A 59 -13.74 6.69 -19.78
N GLN A 60 -13.15 6.28 -20.90
CA GLN A 60 -11.91 6.88 -21.40
C GLN A 60 -12.09 8.36 -21.78
N THR A 61 -13.24 8.73 -22.36
CA THR A 61 -13.57 10.13 -22.66
C THR A 61 -13.67 10.96 -21.39
N LEU A 62 -14.40 10.47 -20.36
CA LEU A 62 -14.55 11.16 -19.08
C LEU A 62 -13.21 11.31 -18.36
N ILE A 63 -12.41 10.23 -18.27
CA ILE A 63 -11.06 10.27 -17.69
C ILE A 63 -10.18 11.30 -18.41
N SER A 64 -10.25 11.35 -19.74
CA SER A 64 -9.47 12.32 -20.52
C SER A 64 -9.91 13.75 -20.27
N ALA A 65 -11.22 13.99 -20.14
CA ALA A 65 -11.77 15.30 -19.80
C ALA A 65 -11.35 15.75 -18.39
N ILE A 66 -11.45 14.87 -17.39
CA ILE A 66 -10.99 15.11 -16.01
C ILE A 66 -9.50 15.47 -16.00
N LYS A 67 -8.66 14.66 -16.66
CA LYS A 67 -7.20 14.93 -16.75
C LYS A 67 -6.88 16.27 -17.41
N LYS A 68 -7.66 16.68 -18.42
CA LYS A 68 -7.49 17.99 -19.06
C LYS A 68 -7.81 19.11 -18.07
N LYS A 69 -8.93 19.02 -17.35
CA LYS A 69 -9.32 19.99 -16.33
C LYS A 69 -8.34 20.08 -15.17
N GLN A 70 -7.80 18.93 -14.70
CA GLN A 70 -6.75 18.93 -13.68
C GLN A 70 -5.49 19.69 -14.12
N LYS A 71 -5.11 19.58 -15.40
CA LYS A 71 -4.01 20.39 -15.95
C LYS A 71 -4.35 21.87 -16.01
N GLU A 72 -5.60 22.22 -16.33
CA GLU A 72 -6.08 23.59 -16.31
C GLU A 72 -6.04 24.17 -14.89
N ILE A 73 -6.42 23.42 -13.85
CA ILE A 73 -6.26 23.81 -12.45
C ILE A 73 -4.81 24.16 -12.15
N VAL A 74 -3.88 23.25 -12.43
CA VAL A 74 -2.45 23.49 -12.17
C VAL A 74 -1.98 24.76 -12.90
N ALA A 75 -2.44 25.02 -14.12
CA ALA A 75 -2.13 26.25 -14.82
C ALA A 75 -2.73 27.51 -14.13
N PHE A 76 -4.00 27.49 -13.76
CA PHE A 76 -4.65 28.65 -13.13
C PHE A 76 -4.21 28.91 -11.69
N GLU A 77 -3.74 27.90 -10.97
CA GLU A 77 -3.05 28.07 -9.70
C GLU A 77 -1.77 28.90 -9.86
N THR A 78 -0.99 28.70 -10.93
CA THR A 78 0.19 29.54 -11.19
C THR A 78 -0.16 31.01 -11.45
N PHE A 79 -1.35 31.28 -12.01
CA PHE A 79 -1.88 32.62 -12.23
C PHE A 79 -2.61 33.21 -11.01
N GLN A 80 -2.63 32.49 -9.88
CA GLN A 80 -3.35 32.86 -8.65
C GLN A 80 -4.84 33.16 -8.89
N ASN A 81 -5.44 32.55 -9.91
CA ASN A 81 -6.84 32.77 -10.28
C ASN A 81 -7.76 31.78 -9.57
N GLN A 82 -7.95 32.00 -8.27
CA GLN A 82 -8.76 31.14 -7.39
C GLN A 82 -10.21 30.97 -7.87
N ALA A 83 -10.81 32.00 -8.45
CA ALA A 83 -12.18 31.91 -8.96
C ALA A 83 -12.30 30.93 -10.13
N MET A 84 -11.31 30.89 -11.02
CA MET A 84 -11.29 29.94 -12.13
C MET A 84 -10.97 28.52 -11.65
N VAL A 85 -10.06 28.36 -10.68
CA VAL A 85 -9.75 27.06 -10.07
C VAL A 85 -11.02 26.44 -9.49
N GLN A 86 -11.76 27.16 -8.64
CA GLN A 86 -13.00 26.67 -8.04
C GLN A 86 -14.07 26.30 -9.07
N LYS A 87 -14.14 27.05 -10.18
CA LYS A 87 -15.06 26.72 -11.28
C LYS A 87 -14.69 25.38 -11.92
N ILE A 88 -13.41 25.18 -12.21
CA ILE A 88 -12.93 23.94 -12.84
C ILE A 88 -13.05 22.75 -11.90
N GLU A 89 -12.84 22.94 -10.59
CA GLU A 89 -13.07 21.92 -9.57
C GLU A 89 -14.51 21.40 -9.60
N ARG A 90 -15.52 22.28 -9.66
CA ARG A 90 -16.92 21.86 -9.80
C ARG A 90 -17.18 21.11 -11.10
N GLU A 91 -16.58 21.55 -12.21
CA GLU A 91 -16.70 20.83 -13.48
C GLU A 91 -16.00 19.46 -13.44
N ILE A 92 -14.98 19.27 -12.59
CA ILE A 92 -14.38 17.95 -12.34
C ILE A 92 -15.31 17.10 -11.48
N GLU A 93 -15.91 17.65 -10.43
CA GLU A 93 -16.89 16.96 -9.59
C GLU A 93 -18.05 16.41 -10.43
N GLU A 94 -18.64 17.23 -11.32
CA GLU A 94 -19.71 16.78 -12.23
C GLU A 94 -19.28 15.62 -13.14
N LEU A 95 -18.04 15.65 -13.65
CA LEU A 95 -17.50 14.56 -14.47
C LEU A 95 -17.16 13.31 -13.66
N GLN A 96 -16.75 13.47 -12.40
CA GLN A 96 -16.52 12.36 -11.47
C GLN A 96 -17.82 11.69 -11.10
N ASP A 97 -18.86 12.47 -10.78
CA ASP A 97 -20.20 11.96 -10.53
C ASP A 97 -20.70 11.15 -11.73
N GLU A 98 -20.55 11.67 -12.96
CA GLU A 98 -20.92 10.93 -14.17
C GLU A 98 -20.11 9.64 -14.33
N LEU A 99 -18.81 9.67 -14.02
CA LEU A 99 -17.93 8.51 -14.08
C LEU A 99 -18.37 7.44 -13.07
N ASP A 100 -18.71 7.84 -11.85
CA ASP A 100 -19.12 6.95 -10.75
C ASP A 100 -20.51 6.33 -10.98
N GLN A 101 -21.37 6.96 -11.78
CA GLN A 101 -22.64 6.35 -12.20
C GLN A 101 -22.47 5.17 -13.18
N ILE A 102 -21.28 4.97 -13.74
CA ILE A 102 -21.03 3.86 -14.66
C ILE A 102 -20.77 2.59 -13.84
N PRO A 103 -21.60 1.53 -13.93
CA PRO A 103 -21.47 0.34 -13.08
C PRO A 103 -20.08 -0.31 -13.15
N LEU A 104 -19.48 -0.30 -14.34
CA LEU A 104 -18.13 -0.84 -14.55
C LEU A 104 -17.06 -0.08 -13.74
N VAL A 105 -17.23 1.23 -13.53
CA VAL A 105 -16.31 2.04 -12.71
C VAL A 105 -16.45 1.64 -11.24
N THR A 106 -17.68 1.47 -10.75
CA THR A 106 -17.93 0.99 -9.39
C THR A 106 -17.31 -0.40 -9.16
N GLU A 107 -17.49 -1.33 -10.10
CA GLU A 107 -16.86 -2.67 -10.03
C GLU A 107 -15.33 -2.58 -10.02
N PHE A 108 -14.75 -1.68 -10.83
CA PHE A 108 -13.31 -1.44 -10.84
C PHE A 108 -12.82 -0.83 -9.52
N GLN A 109 -13.52 0.14 -8.95
CA GLN A 109 -13.22 0.73 -7.63
C GLN A 109 -13.30 -0.31 -6.50
N GLN A 110 -14.30 -1.20 -6.55
CA GLN A 110 -14.42 -2.31 -5.60
C GLN A 110 -13.22 -3.24 -5.72
N SER A 111 -12.86 -3.68 -6.93
CA SER A 111 -11.70 -4.57 -7.13
C SER A 111 -10.36 -3.95 -6.69
N GLN A 112 -10.21 -2.62 -6.81
CA GLN A 112 -9.05 -1.90 -6.25
C GLN A 112 -9.03 -1.97 -4.72
N SER A 113 -10.19 -1.78 -4.09
CA SER A 113 -10.34 -1.84 -2.63
C SER A 113 -10.06 -3.25 -2.11
N ASP A 114 -10.52 -4.28 -2.83
CA ASP A 114 -10.33 -5.69 -2.48
C ASP A 114 -8.84 -6.07 -2.54
N ILE A 115 -8.11 -5.66 -3.59
CA ILE A 115 -6.66 -5.84 -3.66
C ILE A 115 -5.96 -5.15 -2.49
N ASN A 116 -6.32 -3.89 -2.21
CA ASN A 116 -5.68 -3.16 -1.12
C ASN A 116 -5.95 -3.86 0.23
N TYR A 117 -7.16 -4.36 0.44
CA TYR A 117 -7.50 -5.14 1.63
C TYR A 117 -6.66 -6.42 1.73
N LEU A 118 -6.54 -7.18 0.64
CA LEU A 118 -5.68 -8.36 0.57
C LEU A 118 -4.23 -8.05 0.95
N LEU A 119 -3.66 -6.97 0.39
CA LEU A 119 -2.30 -6.53 0.70
C LEU A 119 -2.16 -6.14 2.18
N GLN A 120 -3.13 -5.40 2.73
CA GLN A 120 -3.14 -5.00 4.14
C GLN A 120 -3.26 -6.21 5.09
N LEU A 121 -4.04 -7.22 4.73
CA LEU A 121 -4.14 -8.47 5.49
C LEU A 121 -2.80 -9.18 5.56
N VAL A 122 -2.11 -9.33 4.42
CA VAL A 122 -0.79 -9.95 4.35
C VAL A 122 0.23 -9.19 5.21
N VAL A 123 0.26 -7.86 5.10
CA VAL A 123 1.14 -7.01 5.91
C VAL A 123 0.84 -7.16 7.41
N SER A 124 -0.44 -7.26 7.79
CA SER A 124 -0.85 -7.46 9.18
C SER A 124 -0.34 -8.79 9.72
N VAL A 125 -0.47 -9.88 8.97
CA VAL A 125 0.06 -11.20 9.35
C VAL A 125 1.59 -11.15 9.52
N ILE A 126 2.31 -10.48 8.60
CA ILE A 126 3.77 -10.31 8.72
C ILE A 126 4.12 -9.54 9.99
N ARG A 127 3.46 -8.40 10.23
CA ARG A 127 3.67 -7.56 11.41
C ARG A 127 3.44 -8.34 12.70
N ASP A 128 2.31 -9.03 12.80
CA ASP A 128 1.92 -9.75 14.01
C ASP A 128 2.85 -10.95 14.27
N THR A 129 3.30 -11.62 13.20
CA THR A 129 4.31 -12.70 13.28
C THR A 129 5.65 -12.16 13.79
N VAL A 130 6.12 -11.03 13.26
CA VAL A 130 7.37 -10.39 13.72
C VAL A 130 7.24 -9.96 15.18
N ALA A 131 6.14 -9.32 15.55
CA ALA A 131 5.88 -8.90 16.93
C ALA A 131 5.92 -10.09 17.90
N SER A 132 5.34 -11.24 17.52
CA SER A 132 5.39 -12.46 18.34
C SER A 132 6.82 -12.96 18.56
N LYS A 133 7.70 -12.88 17.56
CA LYS A 133 9.09 -13.35 17.65
C LYS A 133 9.94 -12.45 18.52
N VAL A 134 9.76 -11.13 18.41
CA VAL A 134 10.45 -10.14 19.26
C VAL A 134 10.00 -10.28 20.72
N ASN A 135 8.70 -10.50 20.96
CA ASN A 135 8.17 -10.62 22.31
C ASN A 135 8.54 -11.96 22.98
N VAL A 136 8.74 -13.03 22.21
CA VAL A 136 9.21 -14.33 22.71
C VAL A 136 10.70 -14.31 23.09
N GLU A 137 11.54 -13.53 22.41
CA GLU A 137 12.96 -13.37 22.80
C GLU A 137 13.14 -12.57 24.10
N SER A 138 12.15 -11.78 24.52
CA SER A 138 12.20 -11.01 25.77
C SER A 138 11.66 -11.78 26.99
N GLY A 139 11.33 -13.06 26.85
CA GLY A 139 10.59 -13.84 27.85
C GLY A 139 11.23 -15.18 28.23
N SER A 140 12.42 -15.14 28.84
CA SER A 140 12.86 -16.19 29.78
C SER A 140 12.56 -15.74 31.22
N GLU A 141 11.34 -16.04 31.65
CA GLU A 141 10.78 -16.19 33.02
C GLU A 141 10.85 -15.04 34.05
N PRO A 142 9.81 -14.98 34.90
CA PRO A 142 10.11 -15.23 36.31
C PRO A 142 9.37 -16.47 36.83
N ALA A 143 10.14 -17.25 37.58
CA ALA A 143 9.78 -18.43 38.35
C ALA A 143 8.36 -18.42 38.95
N VAL A 144 7.55 -19.39 38.55
CA VAL A 144 6.48 -19.92 39.40
C VAL A 144 7.07 -21.01 40.30
N SER A 145 7.72 -20.61 41.39
CA SER A 145 7.90 -21.48 42.56
C SER A 145 6.82 -21.14 43.59
N SER A 146 5.73 -21.88 43.49
CA SER A 146 4.67 -21.99 44.49
C SER A 146 5.23 -22.69 45.74
N GLY A 147 5.06 -22.10 46.92
CA GLY A 147 5.36 -22.77 48.18
C GLY A 147 5.15 -21.91 49.42
N TYR A 148 3.89 -21.67 49.79
CA TYR A 148 3.52 -21.36 51.17
C TYR A 148 3.57 -22.65 52.02
N GLY A 149 4.16 -22.56 53.22
CA GLY A 149 4.28 -23.62 54.24
C GLY A 149 5.72 -23.69 54.73
N GLU A 150 6.10 -23.46 55.99
CA GLU A 150 5.40 -23.48 57.29
C GLU A 150 6.10 -22.48 58.23
#